data_AF-A0A1U8J801-F1
#
_entry.id   AF-A0A1U8J801-F1
#
_cell.length_a   1.000
_cell.length_b   1.000
_cell.length_c   1.000
_cell.angle_alpha   90.00
_cell.angle_beta   90.00
_cell.angle_gamma   90.00
#
_symmetry.space_group_name_H-M   'P 1'
#
loop_
_entity.id
_entity.type
_entity.pdbx_description
1 polymer ?
#
loop_
_entity_poly.entity_id
_entity_poly.type
_entity_poly.pdbx_seq_one_letter_code
_entity_poly.pdbx_strand_id
1 'polypeptide(L)'
;MFVVILTTSVRYLFLLIMLSLPSTSSSISRKKYDVFLSFRGEDTHKNFTDHLYHALKRSGIITFRDDPKLEAGEEIAPELFKAIQQSWCSVIVFSESYASSGWCLDELSAIVKQKKDKGSKVFPVFYDVDPSDLRKQKGKVEEAFVEHEKRYDEDTVQRWRNALTQVANIKGWHLNHRHESEFIGDIVRKISAKLCETYPIVHDELVGISSRLEELYAKIDIGEDDVRIIGICEMGGIGKTTLARVVFTQMSPHFEGKSFLADVREVSNTRGLVSLQKQLLSQILPEECFNFFNVHEGNAIINHRLSNKKVIVVLNDIDNLQHLKCLVGRRDWFGLGSRIIVTTRDEHLLRSYGVDDVYKPTTLNAHEAL
;
A
#
# COMPACT_ATOMS: atom_id res chain seq x y z
N MET A 1 -9.51 -63.67 31.77
CA MET A 1 -8.59 -63.27 30.69
C MET A 1 -9.37 -62.48 29.66
N PHE A 2 -9.86 -61.31 30.05
CA PHE A 2 -10.93 -60.58 29.36
C PHE A 2 -10.82 -59.07 29.66
N VAL A 3 -9.62 -58.48 29.60
CA VAL A 3 -9.44 -57.02 29.65
C VAL A 3 -8.17 -56.61 28.88
N VAL A 4 -8.05 -57.03 27.63
CA VAL A 4 -7.17 -56.40 26.63
C VAL A 4 -7.87 -56.66 25.29
N ILE A 5 -7.89 -55.69 24.37
CA ILE A 5 -8.68 -55.65 23.13
C ILE A 5 -10.05 -54.95 23.31
N LEU A 6 -10.04 -53.65 23.64
CA LEU A 6 -11.11 -52.72 23.21
C LEU A 6 -10.74 -51.23 23.32
N THR A 7 -9.50 -50.86 23.66
CA THR A 7 -9.08 -49.45 23.79
C THR A 7 -8.31 -48.90 22.59
N THR A 8 -8.04 -49.70 21.55
CA THR A 8 -7.28 -49.23 20.37
C THR A 8 -8.15 -48.75 19.21
N SER A 9 -9.48 -48.97 19.24
CA SER A 9 -10.36 -48.64 18.10
C SER A 9 -11.07 -47.28 18.21
N VAL A 10 -11.13 -46.66 19.41
CA VAL A 10 -11.76 -45.33 19.58
C VAL A 10 -10.77 -44.17 19.38
N ARG A 11 -9.45 -44.42 19.49
CA ARG A 11 -8.42 -43.39 19.24
C ARG A 11 -8.18 -43.08 17.76
N TYR A 12 -8.43 -44.02 16.86
CA TYR A 12 -8.28 -43.77 15.42
C TYR A 12 -9.48 -43.04 14.82
N LEU A 13 -10.69 -43.20 15.37
CA LEU A 13 -11.87 -42.48 14.88
C LEU A 13 -11.86 -41.00 15.29
N PHE A 14 -11.27 -40.64 16.44
CA PHE A 14 -11.05 -39.25 16.82
C PHE A 14 -9.91 -38.57 16.03
N LEU A 15 -8.95 -39.34 15.52
CA LEU A 15 -7.88 -38.80 14.66
C LEU A 15 -8.33 -38.60 13.21
N LEU A 16 -9.30 -39.39 12.73
CA LEU A 16 -9.85 -39.28 11.38
C LEU A 16 -10.96 -38.22 11.23
N ILE A 17 -11.56 -37.76 12.33
CA ILE A 17 -12.59 -36.69 12.31
C ILE A 17 -11.97 -35.29 12.51
N MET A 18 -10.71 -35.18 12.94
CA MET A 18 -9.99 -33.89 13.00
C MET A 18 -9.24 -33.54 11.71
N LEU A 19 -9.26 -34.41 10.69
CA LEU A 19 -8.62 -34.18 9.38
C LEU A 19 -9.57 -33.66 8.29
N SER A 20 -10.77 -33.22 8.66
CA SER A 20 -11.75 -32.72 7.69
C SER A 20 -12.62 -31.59 8.23
N LEU A 21 -12.03 -30.67 8.98
CA LEU A 21 -12.53 -29.30 8.99
C LEU A 21 -11.73 -28.52 7.94
N PRO A 22 -12.33 -28.07 6.83
CA PRO A 22 -11.66 -27.14 5.95
C PRO A 22 -11.42 -25.87 6.77
N SER A 23 -10.16 -25.65 7.17
CA SER A 23 -9.67 -24.34 7.55
C SER A 23 -9.93 -23.43 6.36
N THR A 24 -11.05 -22.72 6.40
CA THR A 24 -11.43 -21.75 5.38
C THR A 24 -10.69 -20.45 5.69
N SER A 25 -9.35 -20.50 5.73
CA SER A 25 -8.57 -19.33 5.38
C SER A 25 -8.56 -19.31 3.85
N SER A 26 -9.55 -18.68 3.23
CA SER A 26 -9.42 -18.31 1.82
C SER A 26 -8.29 -17.29 1.76
N SER A 27 -7.04 -17.74 1.57
CA SER A 27 -5.95 -16.85 1.22
C SER A 27 -6.34 -16.21 -0.11
N ILE A 28 -6.72 -14.93 -0.07
CA ILE A 28 -7.07 -14.18 -1.27
C ILE A 28 -5.79 -14.16 -2.10
N SER A 29 -5.78 -14.90 -3.22
CA SER A 29 -4.61 -14.99 -4.07
C SER A 29 -4.24 -13.59 -4.56
N ARG A 30 -3.03 -13.15 -4.23
CA ARG A 30 -2.56 -11.82 -4.58
C ARG A 30 -2.54 -11.68 -6.10
N LYS A 31 -3.21 -10.64 -6.59
CA LYS A 31 -3.26 -10.28 -8.01
C LYS A 31 -1.90 -9.76 -8.48
N LYS A 32 -1.61 -9.89 -9.78
CA LYS A 32 -0.34 -9.38 -10.38
C LYS A 32 -0.30 -7.86 -10.30
N TYR A 33 -1.44 -7.23 -10.52
CA TYR A 33 -1.63 -5.79 -10.42
C TYR A 33 -2.67 -5.48 -9.33
N ASP A 34 -2.47 -4.37 -8.65
CA ASP A 34 -3.45 -3.81 -7.71
C ASP A 34 -4.54 -3.05 -8.47
N VAL A 35 -4.16 -2.29 -9.51
CA VAL A 35 -5.07 -1.44 -10.29
C VAL A 35 -4.88 -1.67 -11.78
N PHE A 36 -5.98 -1.87 -12.51
CA PHE A 36 -6.06 -1.68 -13.96
C PHE A 36 -6.63 -0.28 -14.25
N LEU A 37 -5.92 0.56 -14.99
CA LEU A 37 -6.33 1.92 -15.32
C LEU A 37 -6.83 2.01 -16.76
N SER A 38 -8.15 2.15 -16.95
CA SER A 38 -8.80 2.39 -18.25
C SER A 38 -9.11 3.87 -18.40
N PHE A 39 -8.77 4.44 -19.55
CA PHE A 39 -8.95 5.87 -19.82
C PHE A 39 -8.92 6.13 -21.32
N ARG A 40 -9.38 7.31 -21.73
CA ARG A 40 -9.22 7.77 -23.11
C ARG A 40 -7.87 8.45 -23.28
N GLY A 41 -6.99 7.81 -24.05
CA GLY A 41 -5.64 8.31 -24.29
C GLY A 41 -5.58 9.71 -24.90
N GLU A 42 -6.46 10.06 -25.83
CA GLU A 42 -6.46 11.40 -26.44
C GLU A 42 -6.86 12.51 -25.46
N ASP A 43 -7.70 12.21 -24.46
CA ASP A 43 -8.21 13.22 -23.53
C ASP A 43 -7.28 13.42 -22.34
N THR A 44 -6.79 12.31 -21.77
CA THR A 44 -6.22 12.34 -20.41
C THR A 44 -4.80 11.77 -20.27
N HIS A 45 -4.21 11.24 -21.36
CA HIS A 45 -2.92 10.52 -21.29
C HIS A 45 -1.78 11.36 -20.73
N LYS A 46 -1.71 12.65 -21.06
CA LYS A 46 -0.59 13.55 -20.69
C LYS A 46 -0.90 14.48 -19.51
N ASN A 47 -2.04 14.33 -18.85
CA ASN A 47 -2.48 15.22 -17.77
C ASN A 47 -2.91 14.40 -16.54
N PHE A 48 -4.19 14.46 -16.18
CA PHE A 48 -4.82 13.77 -15.07
C PHE A 48 -4.43 12.28 -14.94
N THR A 49 -4.52 11.49 -16.01
CA THR A 49 -4.25 10.05 -15.93
C THR A 49 -2.77 9.76 -15.67
N ASP A 50 -1.86 10.54 -16.25
CA ASP A 50 -0.42 10.41 -15.97
C ASP A 50 -0.12 10.71 -14.50
N HIS A 51 -0.66 11.82 -13.99
CA HIS A 51 -0.51 12.21 -12.59
C HIS A 51 -1.11 11.16 -11.64
N LEU A 52 -2.28 10.60 -11.96
CA LEU A 52 -2.92 9.53 -11.19
C LEU A 52 -2.05 8.27 -11.17
N TYR A 53 -1.56 7.84 -12.33
CA TYR A 53 -0.68 6.67 -12.45
C TYR A 53 0.59 6.83 -11.60
N HIS A 54 1.26 7.98 -11.69
CA HIS A 54 2.45 8.26 -10.91
C HIS A 54 2.16 8.35 -9.41
N ALA A 55 1.02 8.92 -9.01
CA ALA A 55 0.63 8.98 -7.60
C ALA A 55 0.33 7.59 -7.00
N LEU A 56 -0.34 6.71 -7.75
CA LEU A 56 -0.52 5.31 -7.37
C LEU A 56 0.82 4.59 -7.21
N LYS A 57 1.73 4.75 -8.18
CA LYS A 57 3.06 4.15 -8.17
C LYS A 57 3.90 4.61 -6.98
N ARG A 58 3.91 5.92 -6.68
CA ARG A 58 4.60 6.48 -5.49
C ARG A 58 4.08 5.93 -4.17
N SER A 59 2.80 5.54 -4.14
CA SER A 59 2.17 4.95 -2.97
C SER A 59 2.39 3.43 -2.87
N GLY A 60 3.22 2.85 -3.74
CA GLY A 60 3.52 1.42 -3.77
C GLY A 60 2.42 0.55 -4.37
N ILE A 61 1.47 1.15 -5.10
CA ILE A 61 0.35 0.45 -5.74
C ILE A 61 0.77 0.02 -7.15
N ILE A 62 0.80 -1.29 -7.40
CA ILE A 62 1.22 -1.88 -8.67
C ILE A 62 0.09 -1.65 -9.69
N THR A 63 0.29 -0.74 -10.63
CA THR A 63 -0.76 -0.31 -11.56
C THR A 63 -0.41 -0.71 -12.99
N PHE A 64 -1.33 -1.38 -13.67
CA PHE A 64 -1.31 -1.55 -15.13
C PHE A 64 -2.00 -0.35 -15.77
N ARG A 65 -1.34 0.30 -16.73
CA ARG A 65 -1.86 1.46 -17.46
C ARG A 65 -1.98 1.06 -18.93
N ASP A 66 -3.21 1.07 -19.46
CA ASP A 66 -3.42 0.86 -20.90
C ASP A 66 -2.86 2.07 -21.67
N ASP A 67 -1.69 1.92 -22.29
CA ASP A 67 -1.11 2.95 -23.13
C ASP A 67 -1.08 2.48 -24.59
N PRO A 68 -2.10 2.83 -25.40
CA PRO A 68 -2.20 2.38 -26.78
C PRO A 68 -1.06 2.87 -27.68
N LYS A 69 -0.14 3.72 -27.18
CA LYS A 69 1.03 4.18 -27.93
C LYS A 69 2.31 3.40 -27.65
N LEU A 70 2.34 2.51 -26.65
CA LEU A 70 3.60 1.95 -26.14
C LEU A 70 4.02 0.58 -26.71
N GLU A 71 3.15 -0.15 -27.42
CA GLU A 71 3.49 -1.51 -27.87
C GLU A 71 3.29 -1.69 -29.38
N ALA A 72 4.29 -1.24 -30.15
CA ALA A 72 4.44 -1.65 -31.54
C ALA A 72 5.01 -3.08 -31.59
N GLY A 73 4.18 -4.09 -31.86
CA GLY A 73 4.67 -5.41 -32.27
C GLY A 73 3.87 -6.65 -31.83
N GLU A 74 2.94 -6.55 -30.87
CA GLU A 74 2.15 -7.69 -30.40
C GLU A 74 0.63 -7.45 -30.58
N GLU A 75 -0.16 -8.53 -30.68
CA GLU A 75 -1.63 -8.42 -30.65
C GLU A 75 -2.04 -7.85 -29.29
N ILE A 76 -2.37 -6.56 -29.22
CA ILE A 76 -2.59 -5.79 -27.98
C ILE A 76 -3.78 -6.33 -27.14
N ALA A 77 -4.73 -7.02 -27.78
CA ALA A 77 -5.99 -7.40 -27.17
C ALA A 77 -5.90 -8.50 -26.07
N PRO A 78 -5.21 -9.65 -26.26
CA PRO A 78 -5.19 -10.73 -25.26
C PRO A 78 -4.45 -10.36 -23.97
N GLU A 79 -3.37 -9.59 -24.09
CA GLU A 79 -2.56 -9.11 -22.95
C GLU A 79 -3.38 -8.19 -22.04
N LEU A 80 -4.14 -7.28 -22.65
CA LEU A 80 -5.03 -6.35 -21.96
C LEU A 80 -6.12 -7.06 -21.16
N PHE A 81 -6.83 -8.01 -21.78
CA PHE A 81 -7.85 -8.79 -21.10
C PHE A 81 -7.26 -9.62 -19.95
N LYS A 82 -6.02 -10.12 -20.11
CA LYS A 82 -5.30 -10.80 -19.04
C LYS A 82 -4.95 -9.84 -17.90
N ALA A 83 -4.51 -8.62 -18.20
CA ALA A 83 -4.24 -7.59 -17.19
C ALA A 83 -5.51 -7.24 -16.38
N ILE A 84 -6.66 -7.09 -17.02
CA ILE A 84 -7.96 -6.89 -16.34
C ILE A 84 -8.24 -8.04 -15.36
N GLN A 85 -8.04 -9.29 -15.78
CA GLN A 85 -8.28 -10.47 -14.92
C GLN A 85 -7.27 -10.61 -13.77
N GLN A 86 -6.04 -10.14 -14.00
CA GLN A 86 -4.93 -10.16 -13.06
C GLN A 86 -4.83 -8.90 -12.19
N SER A 87 -5.85 -8.05 -12.22
CA SER A 87 -5.94 -6.85 -11.38
C SER A 87 -6.91 -7.03 -10.22
N TRP A 88 -6.63 -6.41 -9.07
CA TRP A 88 -7.53 -6.41 -7.92
C TRP A 88 -8.74 -5.50 -8.12
N CYS A 89 -8.55 -4.33 -8.74
CA CYS A 89 -9.63 -3.48 -9.19
C CYS A 89 -9.37 -2.85 -10.55
N SER A 90 -10.42 -2.32 -11.16
CA SER A 90 -10.35 -1.45 -12.33
C SER A 90 -10.78 -0.03 -11.95
N VAL A 91 -9.92 0.94 -12.24
CA VAL A 91 -10.22 2.38 -12.16
C VAL A 91 -10.48 2.86 -13.58
N ILE A 92 -11.63 3.49 -13.79
CA ILE A 92 -12.08 3.92 -15.12
C ILE A 92 -12.20 5.43 -15.11
N VAL A 93 -11.38 6.11 -15.88
CA VAL A 93 -11.42 7.58 -16.04
C VAL A 93 -12.33 7.90 -17.21
N PHE A 94 -13.58 8.24 -16.91
CA PHE A 94 -14.51 8.77 -17.89
C PHE A 94 -14.17 10.23 -18.16
N SER A 95 -13.82 10.51 -19.41
CA SER A 95 -13.58 11.83 -19.97
C SER A 95 -14.57 12.11 -21.09
N GLU A 96 -14.58 13.34 -21.59
CA GLU A 96 -15.58 13.84 -22.55
C GLU A 96 -15.71 12.97 -23.81
N SER A 97 -14.60 12.47 -24.37
CA SER A 97 -14.62 11.66 -25.59
C SER A 97 -14.46 10.15 -25.33
N TYR A 98 -14.55 9.69 -24.08
CA TYR A 98 -14.33 8.27 -23.73
C TYR A 98 -15.19 7.31 -24.57
N ALA A 99 -16.47 7.62 -24.72
CA ALA A 99 -17.41 6.80 -25.49
C ALA A 99 -17.15 6.79 -27.01
N SER A 100 -16.35 7.72 -27.55
CA SER A 100 -16.01 7.75 -28.99
C SER A 100 -15.06 6.62 -29.40
N SER A 101 -14.35 6.02 -28.45
CA SER A 101 -13.37 4.96 -28.68
C SER A 101 -14.00 3.58 -28.52
N GLY A 102 -14.11 2.82 -29.61
CA GLY A 102 -14.56 1.42 -29.56
C GLY A 102 -13.67 0.56 -28.66
N TRP A 103 -12.36 0.84 -28.64
CA TRP A 103 -11.42 0.19 -27.74
C TRP A 103 -11.76 0.40 -26.26
N CYS A 104 -11.98 1.65 -25.84
CA CYS A 104 -12.36 1.95 -24.46
C CYS A 104 -13.68 1.27 -24.07
N LEU A 105 -14.62 1.15 -25.01
CA LEU A 105 -15.90 0.47 -24.78
C LEU A 105 -15.77 -1.07 -24.72
N ASP A 106 -14.83 -1.65 -25.45
CA ASP A 106 -14.48 -3.07 -25.34
C ASP A 106 -13.79 -3.40 -24.02
N GLU A 107 -12.84 -2.56 -23.58
CA GLU A 107 -12.26 -2.64 -22.24
C GLU A 107 -13.35 -2.60 -21.16
N LEU A 108 -14.24 -1.61 -21.26
CA LEU A 108 -15.33 -1.41 -20.31
C LEU A 108 -16.23 -2.64 -20.24
N SER A 109 -16.52 -3.25 -21.39
CA SER A 109 -17.31 -4.49 -21.47
C SER A 109 -16.60 -5.65 -20.78
N ALA A 110 -15.30 -5.81 -20.99
CA ALA A 110 -14.52 -6.86 -20.33
C ALA A 110 -14.40 -6.63 -18.82
N ILE A 111 -14.25 -5.40 -18.37
CA ILE A 111 -14.28 -5.03 -16.95
C ILE A 111 -15.64 -5.39 -16.34
N VAL A 112 -16.75 -5.07 -17.01
CA VAL A 112 -18.10 -5.43 -16.54
C VAL A 112 -18.28 -6.94 -16.47
N LYS A 113 -17.81 -7.68 -17.46
CA LYS A 113 -17.82 -9.15 -17.45
C LYS A 113 -17.02 -9.69 -16.26
N GLN A 114 -15.79 -9.23 -16.08
CA GLN A 114 -14.93 -9.63 -14.97
C GLN A 114 -15.50 -9.27 -13.59
N LYS A 115 -16.20 -8.13 -13.47
CA LYS A 115 -16.95 -7.75 -12.27
C LYS A 115 -18.07 -8.75 -11.96
N LYS A 116 -18.85 -9.16 -12.96
CA LYS A 116 -19.95 -10.13 -12.81
C LYS A 116 -19.45 -11.53 -12.47
N ASP A 117 -18.45 -12.00 -13.23
CA ASP A 117 -18.00 -13.39 -13.16
C ASP A 117 -17.10 -13.66 -11.93
N LYS A 118 -16.30 -12.67 -11.52
CA LYS A 118 -15.27 -12.84 -10.47
C LYS A 118 -15.36 -11.83 -9.33
N GLY A 119 -16.41 -11.01 -9.28
CA GLY A 119 -16.60 -10.02 -8.20
C GLY A 119 -15.54 -8.91 -8.16
N SER A 120 -14.85 -8.64 -9.27
CA SER A 120 -13.78 -7.65 -9.30
C SER A 120 -14.30 -6.23 -8.98
N LYS A 121 -13.51 -5.46 -8.24
CA LYS A 121 -13.90 -4.10 -7.81
C LYS A 121 -13.75 -3.14 -8.99
N VAL A 122 -14.71 -2.24 -9.14
CA VAL A 122 -14.73 -1.25 -10.23
C VAL A 122 -14.99 0.12 -9.62
N PHE A 123 -14.15 1.09 -9.95
CA PHE A 123 -14.24 2.44 -9.43
C PHE A 123 -14.24 3.47 -10.58
N PRO A 124 -15.40 4.07 -10.88
CA PRO A 124 -15.46 5.13 -11.88
C PRO A 124 -14.94 6.46 -11.32
N VAL A 125 -14.15 7.16 -12.14
CA VAL A 125 -13.69 8.53 -11.96
C VAL A 125 -14.31 9.36 -13.08
N PHE A 126 -15.08 10.37 -12.71
CA PHE A 126 -15.74 11.28 -13.63
C PHE A 126 -14.89 12.56 -13.74
N TYR A 127 -14.11 12.63 -14.81
CA TYR A 127 -13.18 13.73 -15.11
C TYR A 127 -13.85 14.69 -16.11
N ASP A 128 -14.33 15.81 -15.61
CA ASP A 128 -15.08 16.84 -16.36
C ASP A 128 -16.24 16.30 -17.21
N VAL A 129 -16.93 15.30 -16.68
CA VAL A 129 -18.15 14.72 -17.28
C VAL A 129 -19.25 14.59 -16.25
N ASP A 130 -20.49 14.81 -16.67
CA ASP A 130 -21.67 14.50 -15.86
C ASP A 130 -21.95 12.98 -15.95
N PRO A 131 -21.95 12.25 -14.82
CA PRO A 131 -22.39 10.85 -14.79
C PRO A 131 -23.79 10.65 -15.39
N SER A 132 -24.65 11.66 -15.35
CA SER A 132 -26.01 11.59 -15.88
C SER A 132 -26.02 11.41 -17.40
N ASP A 133 -25.09 12.05 -18.11
CA ASP A 133 -24.93 11.92 -19.56
C ASP A 133 -24.41 10.54 -19.94
N LEU A 134 -23.51 9.95 -19.15
CA LEU A 134 -23.02 8.58 -19.34
C LEU A 134 -24.13 7.54 -19.05
N ARG A 135 -24.90 7.74 -17.98
CA ARG A 135 -25.98 6.82 -17.57
C ARG A 135 -27.12 6.81 -18.57
N LYS A 136 -27.56 8.00 -18.98
CA LYS A 136 -28.70 8.21 -19.88
C LYS A 136 -28.30 8.21 -21.35
N GLN A 137 -27.00 8.14 -21.63
CA GLN A 137 -26.40 8.12 -22.96
C GLN A 137 -26.88 9.31 -23.81
N LYS A 138 -26.63 10.53 -23.30
CA LYS A 138 -27.07 11.81 -23.89
C LYS A 138 -25.88 12.66 -24.35
N GLY A 139 -26.16 13.67 -25.18
CA GLY A 139 -25.16 14.64 -25.62
C GLY A 139 -24.03 13.95 -26.39
N LYS A 140 -22.77 14.22 -26.03
CA LYS A 140 -21.60 13.63 -26.69
C LYS A 140 -21.56 12.10 -26.64
N VAL A 141 -22.16 11.49 -25.63
CA VAL A 141 -22.26 10.01 -25.53
C VAL A 141 -23.23 9.47 -26.58
N GLU A 142 -24.35 10.16 -26.80
CA GLU A 142 -25.33 9.79 -27.81
C GLU A 142 -24.74 9.88 -29.22
N GLU A 143 -24.07 11.01 -29.52
CA GLU A 143 -23.36 11.25 -30.78
C GLU A 143 -22.32 10.15 -31.05
N ALA A 144 -21.54 9.77 -30.03
CA ALA A 144 -20.55 8.71 -30.15
C ALA A 144 -21.19 7.35 -30.52
N PHE A 145 -22.32 6.98 -29.92
CA PHE A 145 -22.99 5.73 -30.26
C PHE A 145 -23.63 5.74 -31.65
N VAL A 146 -24.15 6.87 -32.12
CA VAL A 146 -24.63 7.01 -33.52
C VAL A 146 -23.51 6.71 -34.52
N GLU A 147 -22.28 7.15 -34.24
CA GLU A 147 -21.12 6.85 -35.09
C GLU A 147 -20.65 5.39 -34.97
N HIS A 148 -20.88 4.73 -33.84
CA HIS A 148 -20.58 3.30 -33.68
C HIS A 148 -21.60 2.41 -34.38
N GLU A 149 -22.87 2.77 -34.37
CA GLU A 149 -23.95 2.03 -35.07
C GLU A 149 -23.75 1.98 -36.59
N LYS A 150 -22.99 2.93 -37.16
CA LYS A 150 -22.60 2.91 -38.58
C LYS A 150 -21.49 1.91 -38.90
N ARG A 151 -20.72 1.48 -37.89
CA ARG A 151 -19.44 0.76 -38.05
C ARG A 151 -19.47 -0.65 -37.45
N TYR A 152 -20.30 -0.88 -36.46
CA TYR A 152 -20.35 -2.13 -35.68
C TYR A 152 -21.76 -2.72 -35.70
N ASP A 153 -21.83 -4.03 -35.45
CA ASP A 153 -23.10 -4.75 -35.34
C ASP A 153 -23.90 -4.32 -34.09
N GLU A 154 -25.22 -4.55 -34.14
CA GLU A 154 -26.15 -4.17 -33.08
C GLU A 154 -25.81 -4.81 -31.74
N ASP A 155 -25.36 -6.08 -31.73
CA ASP A 155 -25.01 -6.79 -30.50
C ASP A 155 -23.79 -6.16 -29.81
N THR A 156 -22.77 -5.79 -30.58
CA THR A 156 -21.57 -5.08 -30.09
C THR A 156 -21.95 -3.73 -29.48
N VAL A 157 -22.73 -2.91 -30.19
CA VAL A 157 -23.16 -1.60 -29.70
C VAL A 157 -24.01 -1.74 -28.44
N GLN A 158 -24.96 -2.69 -28.42
CA GLN A 158 -25.83 -2.89 -27.27
C GLN A 158 -25.04 -3.37 -26.05
N ARG A 159 -24.02 -4.22 -26.24
CA ARG A 159 -23.08 -4.62 -25.18
C ARG A 159 -22.35 -3.41 -24.60
N TRP A 160 -21.84 -2.52 -25.45
CA TRP A 160 -21.17 -1.29 -25.02
C TRP A 160 -22.09 -0.35 -24.25
N ARG A 161 -23.30 -0.09 -24.77
CA ARG A 161 -24.34 0.71 -24.09
C ARG A 161 -24.65 0.15 -22.70
N ASN A 162 -24.84 -1.17 -22.61
CA ASN A 162 -25.11 -1.85 -21.34
C ASN A 162 -23.94 -1.74 -20.36
N ALA A 163 -22.70 -1.88 -20.83
CA ALA A 163 -21.51 -1.77 -19.98
C ALA A 163 -21.36 -0.35 -19.43
N LEU A 164 -21.54 0.66 -20.29
CA LEU A 164 -21.45 2.08 -19.91
C LEU A 164 -22.48 2.45 -18.85
N THR A 165 -23.75 2.12 -19.07
CA THR A 165 -24.81 2.41 -18.10
C THR A 165 -24.56 1.69 -16.76
N GLN A 166 -24.09 0.44 -16.79
CA GLN A 166 -23.80 -0.31 -15.55
C GLN A 166 -22.68 0.34 -14.73
N VAL A 167 -21.57 0.72 -15.36
CA VAL A 167 -20.44 1.32 -14.64
C VAL A 167 -20.78 2.75 -14.20
N ALA A 168 -21.45 3.54 -15.04
CA ALA A 168 -21.82 4.91 -14.69
C ALA A 168 -22.80 4.96 -13.50
N ASN A 169 -23.58 3.90 -13.25
CA ASN A 169 -24.44 3.75 -12.07
C ASN A 169 -23.69 3.40 -10.78
N ILE A 170 -22.41 3.03 -10.85
CA ILE A 170 -21.59 2.80 -9.65
C ILE A 170 -21.25 4.16 -9.02
N LYS A 171 -21.26 4.23 -7.68
CA LYS A 171 -20.78 5.41 -6.96
C LYS A 171 -19.29 5.61 -7.24
N GLY A 172 -18.97 6.73 -7.88
CA GLY A 172 -17.60 7.09 -8.27
C GLY A 172 -17.08 8.34 -7.59
N TRP A 173 -15.92 8.78 -8.07
CA TRP A 173 -15.31 10.05 -7.69
C TRP A 173 -15.57 11.09 -8.77
N HIS A 174 -15.88 12.31 -8.36
CA HIS A 174 -16.18 13.42 -9.27
C HIS A 174 -15.18 14.55 -9.03
N LEU A 175 -14.56 15.07 -10.09
CA LEU A 175 -13.61 16.17 -9.97
C LEU A 175 -14.30 17.45 -9.47
N ASN A 176 -15.50 17.78 -9.97
CA ASN A 176 -16.37 18.87 -9.48
C ASN A 176 -15.65 20.17 -9.13
N HIS A 177 -14.87 20.73 -10.07
CA HIS A 177 -14.09 21.97 -9.89
C HIS A 177 -13.05 21.96 -8.75
N ARG A 178 -12.67 20.78 -8.23
CA ARG A 178 -11.59 20.64 -7.25
C ARG A 178 -10.23 20.71 -7.94
N HIS A 179 -9.19 21.01 -7.17
CA HIS A 179 -7.81 20.85 -7.64
C HIS A 179 -7.51 19.37 -7.91
N GLU A 180 -6.99 19.08 -9.11
CA GLU A 180 -6.66 17.70 -9.53
C GLU A 180 -5.72 16.99 -8.55
N SER A 181 -4.73 17.70 -8.00
CA SER A 181 -3.76 17.15 -7.06
C SER A 181 -4.40 16.58 -5.79
N GLU A 182 -5.30 17.35 -5.17
CA GLU A 182 -6.07 16.89 -4.00
C GLU A 182 -7.00 15.73 -4.36
N PHE A 183 -7.66 15.83 -5.52
CA PHE A 183 -8.57 14.79 -5.99
C PHE A 183 -7.86 13.46 -6.24
N ILE A 184 -6.68 13.49 -6.88
CA ILE A 184 -5.80 12.33 -7.05
C ILE A 184 -5.36 11.77 -5.70
N GLY A 185 -4.94 12.65 -4.77
CA GLY A 185 -4.56 12.25 -3.41
C GLY A 185 -5.67 11.47 -2.69
N ASP A 186 -6.91 11.91 -2.81
CA ASP A 186 -8.08 11.22 -2.23
C ASP A 186 -8.34 9.85 -2.87
N ILE A 187 -8.20 9.74 -4.20
CA ILE A 187 -8.36 8.46 -4.92
C ILE A 187 -7.30 7.46 -4.44
N VAL A 188 -6.03 7.87 -4.44
CA VAL A 188 -4.91 7.04 -4.02
C VAL A 188 -5.06 6.58 -2.57
N ARG A 189 -5.41 7.50 -1.66
CA ARG A 189 -5.65 7.19 -0.24
C ARG A 189 -6.75 6.15 -0.07
N LYS A 190 -7.87 6.29 -0.79
CA LYS A 190 -9.00 5.35 -0.72
C LYS A 190 -8.68 3.99 -1.33
N ILE A 191 -7.94 3.94 -2.42
CA ILE A 191 -7.50 2.66 -3.02
C ILE A 191 -6.53 1.96 -2.08
N SER A 192 -5.55 2.69 -1.54
CA SER A 192 -4.58 2.16 -0.57
C SER A 192 -5.25 1.56 0.66
N ALA A 193 -6.21 2.27 1.27
CA ALA A 193 -6.98 1.75 2.41
C ALA A 193 -7.72 0.45 2.08
N LYS A 194 -8.38 0.40 0.91
CA LYS A 194 -9.10 -0.81 0.47
C LYS A 194 -8.19 -1.99 0.13
N LEU A 195 -6.97 -1.74 -0.34
CA LEU A 195 -5.96 -2.78 -0.54
C LEU A 195 -5.50 -3.34 0.80
N CYS A 196 -5.25 -2.48 1.79
CA CYS A 196 -4.89 -2.90 3.15
C CYS A 196 -6.01 -3.74 3.80
N GLU A 197 -7.28 -3.37 3.59
CA GLU A 197 -8.44 -4.16 4.04
C GLU A 197 -8.53 -5.53 3.34
N THR A 198 -8.18 -5.60 2.05
CA THR A 198 -8.35 -6.83 1.26
C THR A 198 -7.20 -7.80 1.43
N TYR A 199 -5.99 -7.28 1.57
CA TYR A 199 -4.79 -8.08 1.83
C TYR A 199 -4.27 -7.71 3.22
N PRO A 200 -5.01 -8.08 4.29
CA PRO A 200 -4.48 -7.91 5.63
C PRO A 200 -3.16 -8.69 5.70
N ILE A 201 -2.15 -8.09 6.30
CA ILE A 201 -0.84 -8.72 6.45
C ILE A 201 -1.05 -9.93 7.37
N VAL A 202 -1.13 -11.12 6.80
CA VAL A 202 -1.25 -12.36 7.56
C VAL A 202 0.09 -12.61 8.25
N HIS A 203 0.04 -12.82 9.56
CA HIS A 203 1.17 -13.17 10.42
C HIS A 203 1.59 -14.63 10.24
N ASP A 204 1.74 -15.11 9.01
CA ASP A 204 1.82 -16.55 8.74
C ASP A 204 3.17 -17.20 9.07
N GLU A 205 4.20 -16.42 9.42
CA GLU A 205 5.55 -16.98 9.63
C GLU A 205 6.12 -16.83 11.05
N LEU A 206 5.37 -16.26 12.01
CA LEU A 206 5.95 -15.91 13.31
C LEU A 206 5.06 -16.37 14.49
N VAL A 207 4.94 -17.69 14.64
CA VAL A 207 4.37 -18.31 15.85
C VAL A 207 5.15 -17.80 17.07
N GLY A 208 4.46 -17.20 18.06
CA GLY A 208 5.07 -16.66 19.29
C GLY A 208 5.45 -15.16 19.27
N ILE A 209 5.21 -14.45 18.16
CA ILE A 209 5.49 -13.00 18.04
C ILE A 209 4.24 -12.13 18.21
N SER A 210 3.03 -12.69 18.06
CA SER A 210 1.79 -11.90 18.10
C SER A 210 1.59 -11.13 19.41
N SER A 211 1.78 -11.77 20.58
CA SER A 211 1.67 -11.11 21.89
C SER A 211 2.72 -10.01 22.08
N ARG A 212 3.95 -10.25 21.60
CA ARG A 212 5.06 -9.28 21.63
C ARG A 212 4.76 -8.06 20.77
N LEU A 213 4.11 -8.27 19.63
CA LEU A 213 3.67 -7.19 18.75
C LEU A 213 2.53 -6.41 19.39
N GLU A 214 1.56 -7.05 20.03
CA GLU A 214 0.48 -6.35 20.76
C GLU A 214 1.04 -5.43 21.85
N GLU A 215 1.97 -5.91 22.68
CA GLU A 215 2.63 -5.10 23.70
C GLU A 215 3.43 -3.94 23.09
N LEU A 216 4.18 -4.21 22.03
CA LEU A 216 4.96 -3.19 21.33
C LEU A 216 4.04 -2.15 20.65
N TYR A 217 2.90 -2.58 20.10
CA TYR A 217 1.90 -1.70 19.50
C TYR A 217 1.22 -0.82 20.54
N ALA A 218 0.92 -1.35 21.72
CA ALA A 218 0.40 -0.56 22.82
C ALA A 218 1.40 0.54 23.27
N LYS A 219 2.70 0.27 23.25
CA LYS A 219 3.74 1.27 23.57
C LYS A 219 3.90 2.32 22.49
N ILE A 220 3.90 1.89 21.22
CA ILE A 220 3.98 2.79 20.07
C ILE A 220 2.75 3.69 19.99
N ASP A 221 1.57 3.14 20.30
CA ASP A 221 0.32 3.86 20.51
C ASP A 221 -0.03 4.76 19.32
N ILE A 222 -0.50 4.16 18.23
CA ILE A 222 -0.94 4.93 17.07
C ILE A 222 -2.31 5.54 17.37
N GLY A 223 -2.37 6.88 17.41
CA GLY A 223 -3.62 7.61 17.59
C GLY A 223 -3.44 8.94 18.30
N GLU A 224 -2.44 9.04 19.16
CA GLU A 224 -2.12 10.27 19.89
C GLU A 224 -1.38 11.29 18.99
N ASP A 225 -1.75 12.57 19.12
CA ASP A 225 -1.14 13.70 18.44
C ASP A 225 0.17 14.15 19.12
N ASP A 226 1.04 13.20 19.45
CA ASP A 226 2.37 13.40 20.03
C ASP A 226 3.48 12.90 19.10
N VAL A 227 4.74 13.24 19.42
CA VAL A 227 5.93 12.62 18.80
C VAL A 227 6.52 11.67 19.83
N ARG A 228 6.49 10.37 19.53
CA ARG A 228 6.90 9.32 20.47
C ARG A 228 8.12 8.55 19.97
N ILE A 229 9.08 8.36 20.86
CA ILE A 229 10.33 7.66 20.62
C ILE A 229 10.36 6.40 21.48
N ILE A 230 10.36 5.23 20.86
CA ILE A 230 10.32 3.93 21.54
C ILE A 230 11.62 3.18 21.31
N GLY A 231 12.27 2.77 22.40
CA GLY A 231 13.45 1.90 22.33
C GLY A 231 13.06 0.43 22.37
N ILE A 232 13.67 -0.40 21.52
CA ILE A 232 13.64 -1.86 21.61
C ILE A 232 15.03 -2.30 22.05
N CYS A 233 15.16 -2.82 23.28
CA CYS A 233 16.45 -3.06 23.91
C CYS A 233 16.61 -4.47 24.46
N GLU A 234 17.68 -5.16 24.04
CA GLU A 234 18.02 -6.51 24.53
C GLU A 234 19.40 -6.97 24.08
N MET A 235 19.86 -8.13 24.58
CA MET A 235 21.07 -8.80 24.07
C MET A 235 20.90 -9.28 22.61
N GLY A 236 22.01 -9.61 21.94
CA GLY A 236 21.99 -10.05 20.53
C GLY A 236 21.22 -11.36 20.34
N GLY A 237 20.57 -11.54 19.18
CA GLY A 237 19.98 -12.83 18.78
C GLY A 237 18.47 -13.01 19.01
N ILE A 238 17.79 -12.16 19.80
CA ILE A 238 16.34 -12.30 20.09
C ILE A 238 15.42 -11.77 18.95
N GLY A 239 15.98 -11.22 17.87
CA GLY A 239 15.16 -10.78 16.72
C GLY A 239 14.56 -9.38 16.86
N LYS A 240 15.21 -8.47 17.61
CA LYS A 240 14.83 -7.03 17.66
C LYS A 240 14.66 -6.41 16.26
N THR A 241 15.59 -6.70 15.36
CA THR A 241 15.54 -6.25 13.97
C THR A 241 14.29 -6.78 13.26
N THR A 242 13.91 -8.02 13.52
CA THR A 242 12.71 -8.66 12.97
C THR A 242 11.46 -7.97 13.50
N LEU A 243 11.35 -7.76 14.83
CA LEU A 243 10.23 -7.04 15.43
C LEU A 243 10.09 -5.63 14.86
N ALA A 244 11.17 -4.85 14.84
CA ALA A 244 11.16 -3.50 14.30
C ALA A 244 10.78 -3.47 12.81
N ARG A 245 11.20 -4.47 12.03
CA ARG A 245 10.84 -4.61 10.61
C ARG A 245 9.36 -4.95 10.42
N VAL A 246 8.81 -5.86 11.22
CA VAL A 246 7.38 -6.21 11.16
C VAL A 246 6.53 -4.99 11.50
N VAL A 247 6.85 -4.32 12.61
CA VAL A 247 6.18 -3.08 13.02
C VAL A 247 6.25 -2.03 11.92
N PHE A 248 7.45 -1.77 11.37
CA PHE A 248 7.62 -0.80 10.30
C PHE A 248 6.74 -1.13 9.08
N THR A 249 6.76 -2.37 8.62
CA THR A 249 5.96 -2.80 7.46
C THR A 249 4.47 -2.65 7.71
N GLN A 250 3.98 -3.04 8.90
CA GLN A 250 2.55 -2.99 9.22
C GLN A 250 2.04 -1.57 9.48
N MET A 251 2.85 -0.73 10.12
CA MET A 251 2.42 0.60 10.54
C MET A 251 2.65 1.67 9.48
N SER A 252 3.62 1.50 8.58
CA SER A 252 3.97 2.44 7.50
C SER A 252 2.78 3.05 6.73
N PRO A 253 1.69 2.32 6.39
CA PRO A 253 0.56 2.90 5.67
C PRO A 253 -0.16 4.04 6.39
N HIS A 254 0.00 4.17 7.72
CA HIS A 254 -0.66 5.20 8.54
C HIS A 254 0.12 6.52 8.64
N PHE A 255 1.27 6.62 7.97
CA PHE A 255 2.18 7.75 8.04
C PHE A 255 2.42 8.34 6.65
N GLU A 256 2.67 9.65 6.60
CA GLU A 256 2.94 10.36 5.35
C GLU A 256 4.37 10.19 4.85
N GLY A 257 5.26 9.71 5.72
CA GLY A 257 6.67 9.51 5.42
C GLY A 257 7.22 8.36 6.25
N LYS A 258 8.16 7.61 5.67
CA LYS A 258 8.68 6.39 6.29
C LYS A 258 10.16 6.20 6.00
N SER A 259 10.92 5.78 7.00
CA SER A 259 12.32 5.41 6.83
C SER A 259 12.71 4.25 7.72
N PHE A 260 13.46 3.31 7.14
CA PHE A 260 14.12 2.24 7.88
C PHE A 260 15.61 2.35 7.59
N LEU A 261 16.36 2.80 8.58
CA LEU A 261 17.81 2.83 8.55
C LEU A 261 18.34 1.53 9.17
N ALA A 262 18.71 0.59 8.30
CA ALA A 262 19.37 -0.65 8.69
C ALA A 262 20.82 -0.37 9.10
N ASP A 263 21.29 -1.15 10.08
CA ASP A 263 22.70 -1.28 10.46
C ASP A 263 23.42 0.06 10.67
N VAL A 264 22.79 0.97 11.44
CA VAL A 264 23.25 2.36 11.61
C VAL A 264 24.68 2.41 12.13
N ARG A 265 25.06 1.54 13.08
CA ARG A 265 26.45 1.41 13.53
C ARG A 265 27.41 1.18 12.36
N GLU A 266 27.15 0.18 11.53
CA GLU A 266 28.05 -0.18 10.43
C GLU A 266 28.11 0.91 9.36
N VAL A 267 26.95 1.45 8.96
CA VAL A 267 26.88 2.48 7.92
C VAL A 267 27.54 3.78 8.40
N SER A 268 27.36 4.17 9.66
CA SER A 268 28.01 5.36 10.21
C SER A 268 29.55 5.24 10.20
N ASN A 269 30.09 4.06 10.52
CA ASN A 269 31.53 3.81 10.53
C ASN A 269 32.13 3.76 9.12
N THR A 270 31.38 3.25 8.14
CA THR A 270 31.89 3.05 6.77
C THR A 270 31.63 4.23 5.85
N ARG A 271 30.49 4.92 6.00
CA ARG A 271 30.00 5.97 5.11
C ARG A 271 29.73 7.32 5.80
N GLY A 272 29.84 7.37 7.12
CA GLY A 272 29.64 8.58 7.92
C GLY A 272 28.17 8.93 8.16
N LEU A 273 27.93 9.78 9.17
CA LEU A 273 26.58 10.21 9.58
C LEU A 273 25.83 11.01 8.51
N VAL A 274 26.55 11.78 7.70
CA VAL A 274 25.96 12.54 6.58
C VAL A 274 25.25 11.59 5.60
N SER A 275 25.80 10.39 5.37
CA SER A 275 25.17 9.40 4.49
C SER A 275 23.84 8.89 5.05
N LEU A 276 23.77 8.67 6.37
CA LEU A 276 22.54 8.24 7.07
C LEU A 276 21.47 9.34 7.08
N GLN A 277 21.87 10.61 7.27
CA GLN A 277 20.94 11.74 7.19
C GLN A 277 20.36 11.88 5.78
N LYS A 278 21.20 11.72 4.74
CA LYS A 278 20.73 11.72 3.34
C LYS A 278 19.79 10.55 3.07
N GLN A 279 20.09 9.36 3.60
CA GLN A 279 19.23 8.18 3.47
C GLN A 279 17.89 8.36 4.19
N LEU A 280 17.88 8.93 5.39
CA LEU A 280 16.66 9.26 6.13
C LEU A 280 15.76 10.17 5.28
N LEU A 281 16.32 11.28 4.81
CA LEU A 281 15.61 12.27 4.03
C LEU A 281 15.12 11.71 2.69
N SER A 282 15.94 10.96 1.96
CA SER A 282 15.55 10.41 0.66
C SER A 282 14.50 9.30 0.75
N GLN A 283 14.46 8.53 1.84
CA GLN A 283 13.40 7.55 2.05
C GLN A 283 12.06 8.22 2.39
N ILE A 284 12.08 9.33 3.13
CA ILE A 284 10.87 10.08 3.51
C ILE A 284 10.38 11.00 2.39
N LEU A 285 11.31 11.58 1.62
CA LEU A 285 11.09 12.59 0.58
C LEU A 285 11.80 12.14 -0.72
N PRO A 286 11.28 11.10 -1.40
CA PRO A 286 11.97 10.45 -2.52
C PRO A 286 12.10 11.32 -3.78
N GLU A 287 11.32 12.40 -3.88
CA GLU A 287 11.36 13.33 -5.01
C GLU A 287 12.41 14.46 -4.81
N GLU A 288 13.03 14.53 -3.64
CA GLU A 288 13.98 15.60 -3.30
C GLU A 288 15.44 15.11 -3.32
N CYS A 289 16.32 15.97 -3.83
CA CYS A 289 17.75 15.75 -3.81
C CYS A 289 18.39 16.58 -2.69
N PHE A 290 19.00 15.89 -1.72
CA PHE A 290 19.66 16.55 -0.59
C PHE A 290 21.17 16.64 -0.79
N ASN A 291 21.65 17.84 -1.08
CA ASN A 291 23.07 18.12 -1.23
C ASN A 291 23.59 18.95 -0.05
N PHE A 292 24.06 18.26 0.98
CA PHE A 292 24.79 18.85 2.11
C PHE A 292 26.03 18.02 2.43
N PHE A 293 27.01 18.65 3.07
CA PHE A 293 28.35 18.06 3.23
C PHE A 293 28.75 17.83 4.68
N ASN A 294 27.97 18.33 5.64
CA ASN A 294 28.23 18.13 7.06
C ASN A 294 26.96 17.81 7.85
N VAL A 295 27.16 17.29 9.05
CA VAL A 295 26.10 16.80 9.93
C VAL A 295 25.17 17.92 10.40
N HIS A 296 25.70 19.13 10.62
CA HIS A 296 24.93 20.25 11.12
C HIS A 296 23.93 20.78 10.07
N GLU A 297 24.36 20.88 8.81
CA GLU A 297 23.46 21.16 7.68
C GLU A 297 22.38 20.09 7.57
N GLY A 298 22.77 18.81 7.65
CA GLY A 298 21.82 17.69 7.64
C GLY A 298 20.78 17.80 8.76
N ASN A 299 21.20 18.12 9.99
CA ASN A 299 20.31 18.33 11.14
C ASN A 299 19.30 19.45 10.88
N ALA A 300 19.77 20.60 10.36
CA ALA A 300 18.90 21.74 10.06
C ALA A 300 17.86 21.38 8.99
N ILE A 301 18.25 20.64 7.96
CA ILE A 301 17.35 20.19 6.88
C ILE A 301 16.34 19.17 7.43
N ILE A 302 16.77 18.17 8.20
CA ILE A 302 15.86 17.19 8.83
C ILE A 302 14.80 17.91 9.64
N ASN A 303 15.21 18.79 10.56
CA ASN A 303 14.29 19.57 11.38
C ASN A 303 13.31 20.39 10.51
N HIS A 304 13.84 21.15 9.54
CA HIS A 304 13.00 22.02 8.72
C HIS A 304 12.00 21.25 7.86
N ARG A 305 12.42 20.14 7.23
CA ARG A 305 11.57 19.38 6.30
C ARG A 305 10.58 18.45 7.01
N LEU A 306 10.94 17.94 8.19
CA LEU A 306 10.15 16.91 8.88
C LEU A 306 9.28 17.44 10.02
N SER A 307 9.50 18.66 10.51
CA SER A 307 8.77 19.28 11.65
C SER A 307 7.25 19.34 11.51
N ASN A 308 6.71 19.29 10.29
CA ASN A 308 5.26 19.28 10.02
C ASN A 308 4.78 17.98 9.36
N LYS A 309 5.62 16.93 9.31
CA LYS A 309 5.32 15.70 8.62
C LYS A 309 5.12 14.56 9.61
N LYS A 310 3.99 13.87 9.49
CA LYS A 310 3.72 12.66 10.28
C LYS A 310 4.51 11.48 9.72
N VAL A 311 5.56 11.05 10.43
CA VAL A 311 6.48 10.01 9.93
C VAL A 311 6.64 8.82 10.87
N ILE A 312 6.97 7.67 10.29
CA ILE A 312 7.48 6.51 11.02
C ILE A 312 8.96 6.27 10.65
N VAL A 313 9.84 6.30 11.64
CA VAL A 313 11.28 6.11 11.44
C VAL A 313 11.79 4.97 12.30
N VAL A 314 12.47 4.01 11.70
CA VAL A 314 13.18 2.94 12.42
C VAL A 314 14.68 3.12 12.27
N LEU A 315 15.37 3.20 13.40
CA LEU A 315 16.82 3.25 13.51
C LEU A 315 17.33 1.93 14.08
N ASN A 316 17.90 1.08 13.22
CA ASN A 316 18.36 -0.24 13.61
C ASN A 316 19.84 -0.23 14.04
N ASP A 317 20.15 -0.95 15.11
CA ASP A 317 21.51 -1.18 15.62
C ASP A 317 22.24 0.12 16.00
N ILE A 318 21.63 0.89 16.90
CA ILE A 318 22.22 2.10 17.48
C ILE A 318 23.11 1.72 18.67
N ASP A 319 24.35 2.17 18.68
CA ASP A 319 25.33 1.92 19.75
C ASP A 319 26.00 3.18 20.30
N ASN A 320 25.69 4.36 19.73
CA ASN A 320 26.23 5.64 20.18
C ASN A 320 25.15 6.73 20.21
N LEU A 321 25.15 7.54 21.27
CA LEU A 321 24.26 8.69 21.47
C LEU A 321 24.34 9.71 20.31
N GLN A 322 25.51 9.83 19.66
CA GLN A 322 25.65 10.72 18.49
C GLN A 322 24.74 10.31 17.32
N HIS A 323 24.41 9.03 17.16
CA HIS A 323 23.49 8.62 16.11
C HIS A 323 22.10 9.22 16.33
N LEU A 324 21.59 9.17 17.56
CA LEU A 324 20.29 9.74 17.90
C LEU A 324 20.30 11.27 17.81
N LYS A 325 21.37 11.92 18.28
CA LYS A 325 21.50 13.39 18.17
C LYS A 325 21.51 13.88 16.71
N CYS A 326 22.03 13.09 15.78
CA CYS A 326 22.15 13.48 14.36
C CYS A 326 20.98 13.04 13.48
N LEU A 327 20.24 11.99 13.87
CA LEU A 327 19.15 11.41 13.07
C LEU A 327 17.76 11.73 13.62
N VAL A 328 17.64 11.92 14.93
CA VAL A 328 16.36 12.18 15.62
C VAL A 328 16.35 13.59 16.22
N GLY A 329 17.47 14.04 16.78
CA GLY A 329 17.60 15.41 17.29
C GLY A 329 16.67 15.68 18.47
N ARG A 330 15.74 16.62 18.31
CA ARG A 330 14.68 16.96 19.29
C ARG A 330 13.33 16.50 18.75
N ARG A 331 12.33 16.37 19.63
CA ARG A 331 10.96 15.94 19.23
C ARG A 331 10.32 16.88 18.20
N ASP A 332 10.62 18.17 18.26
CA ASP A 332 10.11 19.19 17.34
C ASP A 332 10.68 19.07 15.91
N TRP A 333 11.62 18.15 15.67
CA TRP A 333 12.08 17.83 14.31
C TRP A 333 11.04 17.05 13.51
N PHE A 334 10.01 16.51 14.15
CA PHE A 334 8.97 15.71 13.51
C PHE A 334 7.58 16.28 13.78
N GLY A 335 6.67 16.11 12.82
CA GLY A 335 5.28 16.53 12.98
C GLY A 335 4.53 15.65 13.98
N LEU A 336 3.41 16.18 14.50
CA LEU A 336 2.54 15.45 15.44
C LEU A 336 2.07 14.11 14.86
N GLY A 337 1.91 13.12 15.75
CA GLY A 337 1.57 11.75 15.40
C GLY A 337 2.76 10.92 14.88
N SER A 338 3.99 11.46 14.87
CA SER A 338 5.17 10.72 14.43
C SER A 338 5.63 9.66 15.44
N ARG A 339 6.18 8.56 14.93
CA ARG A 339 6.68 7.43 15.73
C ARG A 339 8.10 7.08 15.33
N ILE A 340 9.04 7.15 16.26
CA ILE A 340 10.45 6.83 16.06
C ILE A 340 10.77 5.59 16.88
N ILE A 341 11.29 4.55 16.24
CA ILE A 341 11.63 3.28 16.86
C ILE A 341 13.14 3.09 16.77
N VAL A 342 13.77 2.84 17.91
CA VAL A 342 15.23 2.68 18.01
C VAL A 342 15.53 1.27 18.48
N THR A 343 16.33 0.49 17.74
CA THR A 343 16.84 -0.79 18.26
C THR A 343 18.27 -0.61 18.77
N THR A 344 18.54 -1.13 19.96
CA THR A 344 19.88 -1.09 20.57
C THR A 344 20.09 -2.27 21.51
N ARG A 345 21.35 -2.47 21.91
CA ARG A 345 21.73 -3.39 23.00
C ARG A 345 22.05 -2.64 24.30
N ASP A 346 22.10 -1.30 24.24
CA ASP A 346 22.50 -0.44 25.35
C ASP A 346 21.28 0.32 25.89
N GLU A 347 20.77 -0.14 27.03
CA GLU A 347 19.65 0.53 27.70
C GLU A 347 20.06 1.90 28.27
N HIS A 348 21.33 2.06 28.67
CA HIS A 348 21.82 3.34 29.18
C HIS A 348 21.81 4.40 28.08
N LEU A 349 22.07 4.02 26.83
CA LEU A 349 21.95 4.92 25.69
C LEU A 349 20.53 5.48 25.53
N LEU A 350 19.51 4.62 25.63
CA LEU A 350 18.09 5.03 25.53
C LEU A 350 17.69 5.96 26.67
N ARG A 351 18.08 5.61 27.91
CA ARG A 351 17.82 6.43 29.09
C ARG A 351 18.52 7.78 29.03
N SER A 352 19.77 7.80 28.56
CA SER A 352 20.57 9.03 28.44
C SER A 352 20.02 9.96 27.36
N TYR A 353 19.42 9.42 26.30
CA TYR A 353 18.77 10.22 25.27
C TYR A 353 17.38 10.73 25.70
N GLY A 354 16.65 9.96 26.51
CA GLY A 354 15.31 10.33 26.99
C GLY A 354 14.20 9.86 26.05
N VAL A 355 14.20 8.57 25.70
CA VAL A 355 13.07 7.94 24.99
C VAL A 355 11.82 7.87 25.86
N ASP A 356 10.64 7.79 25.25
CA ASP A 356 9.35 7.77 25.95
C ASP A 356 9.08 6.43 26.63
N ASP A 357 9.47 5.33 26.00
CA ASP A 357 9.31 3.99 26.56
C ASP A 357 10.39 3.04 26.00
N VAL A 358 10.63 1.96 26.72
CA VAL A 358 11.56 0.89 26.34
C VAL A 358 10.81 -0.44 26.34
N TYR A 359 10.68 -1.05 25.17
CA TYR A 359 10.24 -2.42 25.02
C TYR A 359 11.43 -3.38 25.13
N LYS A 360 11.29 -4.37 26.02
CA LYS A 360 12.27 -5.44 26.21
C LYS A 360 11.60 -6.75 25.79
N PRO A 361 11.89 -7.28 24.59
CA PRO A 361 11.37 -8.58 24.20
C PRO A 361 11.82 -9.64 25.21
N THR A 362 10.97 -10.61 25.50
CA THR A 362 11.35 -11.81 26.27
C THR A 362 11.91 -12.87 25.33
N THR A 363 12.72 -13.81 25.82
CA THR A 363 13.14 -14.98 25.02
C THR A 363 11.93 -15.84 24.60
N LEU A 364 12.02 -16.57 23.48
CA LEU A 364 10.98 -17.53 23.08
C LEU A 364 10.77 -18.55 24.21
N ASN A 365 9.51 -18.74 24.61
CA ASN A 365 9.18 -19.79 25.58
C ASN A 365 9.39 -21.17 24.93
N ALA A 366 9.60 -22.24 25.71
CA ALA A 366 9.88 -23.58 25.17
C ALA A 366 8.80 -24.13 24.22
N HIS A 367 7.57 -23.60 24.30
CA HIS A 367 6.47 -23.90 23.38
C HIS A 367 6.51 -23.11 22.06
N GLU A 368 7.23 -22.00 22.00
CA GLU A 368 7.41 -21.13 20.82
C GLU A 368 8.69 -21.46 20.05
N ALA A 369 9.60 -22.25 20.64
CA ALA A 369 10.88 -22.67 20.06
C ALA A 369 10.82 -24.05 19.37
N LEU A 370 9.64 -24.68 19.30
CA LEU A 370 9.40 -26.02 18.77
C LEU A 370 8.76 -26.02 17.39
#